data_AF-A0A957U396-F1
#
_entry.id   AF-A0A957U396-F1
#
_cell.length_a   1.000
_cell.length_b   1.000
_cell.length_c   1.000
_cell.angle_alpha   90.00
_cell.angle_beta   90.00
_cell.angle_gamma   90.00
#
_symmetry.space_group_name_H-M   'P 1'
#
loop_
_entity.id
_entity.type
_entity.pdbx_description
1 polymer ?
#
loop_
_entity_poly.entity_id
_entity_poly.type
_entity_poly.pdbx_seq_one_letter_code
_entity_poly.pdbx_strand_id
1 'polypeptide(L)'
;PTDTPTPTPTPTETPTPTDTPTPTPTPSPTPTPSGDAVIYVSSTSNGSVGGVNFADEDILSFDVSTGAWAMVYDGTDVSGSNDVNAFALLDDGSMLLSFDTGVTLAGAGAVDDSDIVRFIPTALGTTTAGTFELYFDGSNVGLTRNGEDIDSVDVLSNGDLVISTVGSFSVPGASGRDEDLVRFTPTGLGAATSGTWALHFDGSDVGLSENSTEDIAGLSIDETTGELYLSALGSFSVNGVAGDGADIFICAPSTLGATTSCTFTAFWDGSGDGYGGESIDALQVVPAGAAPTLLDVNSTPDSTDDVVDGRDDEEEGNEEEANEDDLFQLYLPDVRE
;
A
#
# COMPACT_ATOMS: atom_id res chain seq x y z
N PRO A 1 56.63 -64.28 35.48
CA PRO A 1 56.62 -63.23 34.44
C PRO A 1 55.29 -63.29 33.67
N THR A 2 54.48 -62.24 33.80
CA THR A 2 53.15 -62.16 33.18
C THR A 2 53.19 -61.04 32.15
N ASP A 3 53.12 -61.40 30.88
CA ASP A 3 53.17 -60.45 29.77
C ASP A 3 51.87 -59.65 29.68
N THR A 4 51.99 -58.32 29.69
CA THR A 4 50.87 -57.39 29.57
C THR A 4 50.60 -57.12 28.08
N PRO A 5 49.36 -57.28 27.59
CA PRO A 5 49.06 -57.04 26.17
C PRO A 5 49.05 -55.55 25.83
N THR A 6 49.70 -55.21 24.72
CA THR A 6 49.75 -53.86 24.13
C THR A 6 48.39 -53.47 23.53
N PRO A 7 47.88 -52.24 23.78
CA PRO A 7 46.60 -51.81 23.21
C PRO A 7 46.69 -51.56 21.70
N THR A 8 45.67 -52.05 20.97
CA THR A 8 45.45 -51.83 19.53
C THR A 8 44.93 -50.41 19.29
N PRO A 9 45.44 -49.65 18.30
CA PRO A 9 44.95 -48.31 18.00
C PRO A 9 43.54 -48.32 17.41
N THR A 10 42.67 -47.45 17.93
CA THR A 10 41.31 -47.19 17.43
C THR A 10 41.38 -46.40 16.11
N PRO A 11 40.61 -46.75 15.07
CA PRO A 11 40.59 -45.99 13.82
C PRO A 11 40.01 -44.59 14.02
N THR A 12 40.68 -43.59 13.46
CA THR A 12 40.25 -42.19 13.42
C THR A 12 39.20 -42.01 12.32
N GLU A 13 38.06 -41.39 12.66
CA GLU A 13 37.02 -41.07 11.66
C GLU A 13 37.50 -40.01 10.67
N THR A 14 37.24 -40.25 9.38
CA THR A 14 37.54 -39.32 8.28
C THR A 14 36.44 -38.24 8.26
N PRO A 15 36.77 -36.94 8.24
CA PRO A 15 35.76 -35.89 8.20
C PRO A 15 34.94 -35.95 6.90
N THR A 16 33.62 -35.91 7.03
CA THR A 16 32.68 -35.75 5.92
C THR A 16 32.89 -34.38 5.27
N PRO A 17 32.98 -34.27 3.93
CA PRO A 17 33.10 -32.98 3.26
C PRO A 17 31.90 -32.10 3.61
N THR A 18 32.18 -30.89 4.07
CA THR A 18 31.18 -29.84 4.30
C THR A 18 30.73 -29.30 2.94
N ASP A 19 29.42 -29.25 2.71
CA ASP A 19 28.85 -28.66 1.50
C ASP A 19 29.38 -27.22 1.33
N THR A 20 29.88 -26.93 0.13
CA THR A 20 30.37 -25.60 -0.21
C THR A 20 29.14 -24.69 -0.37
N PRO A 21 29.05 -23.54 0.32
CA PRO A 21 27.93 -22.64 0.16
C PRO A 21 27.82 -22.22 -1.31
N THR A 22 26.65 -22.43 -1.90
CA THR A 22 26.32 -21.92 -3.23
C THR A 22 26.45 -20.39 -3.19
N PRO A 23 27.17 -19.76 -4.13
CA PRO A 23 27.27 -18.31 -4.15
C PRO A 23 25.87 -17.71 -4.35
N THR A 24 25.45 -16.84 -3.43
CA THR A 24 24.26 -16.02 -3.58
C THR A 24 24.42 -15.18 -4.85
N PRO A 25 23.45 -15.20 -5.79
CA PRO A 25 23.54 -14.37 -6.99
C PRO A 25 23.71 -12.90 -6.58
N THR A 26 24.59 -12.20 -7.28
CA THR A 26 24.72 -10.74 -7.13
C THR A 26 23.49 -10.10 -7.78
N PRO A 27 22.75 -9.20 -7.10
CA PRO A 27 21.56 -8.59 -7.67
C PRO A 27 21.92 -7.89 -8.99
N SER A 28 21.11 -8.12 -10.02
CA SER A 28 21.13 -7.29 -11.23
C SER A 28 20.71 -5.88 -10.84
N PRO A 29 21.28 -4.80 -11.42
CA PRO A 29 20.79 -3.46 -11.13
C PRO A 29 19.30 -3.38 -11.45
N THR A 30 18.51 -2.93 -10.48
CA THR A 30 17.10 -2.61 -10.65
C THR A 30 16.99 -1.47 -11.67
N PRO A 31 16.22 -1.61 -12.76
CA PRO A 31 15.97 -0.48 -13.63
C PRO A 31 15.21 0.58 -12.84
N THR A 32 15.55 1.85 -12.98
CA THR A 32 14.70 2.92 -12.47
C THR A 32 13.35 2.84 -13.17
N PRO A 33 12.21 2.95 -12.46
CA PRO A 33 10.89 3.06 -13.07
C PRO A 33 10.85 4.13 -14.16
N SER A 34 9.85 4.07 -15.05
CA SER A 34 9.60 5.16 -15.99
C SER A 34 9.61 6.49 -15.22
N GLY A 35 10.46 7.41 -15.63
CA GLY A 35 10.81 8.62 -14.88
C GLY A 35 9.69 9.64 -14.69
N ASP A 36 8.43 9.25 -14.86
CA ASP A 36 7.23 10.08 -14.71
C ASP A 36 6.17 9.38 -13.80
N ALA A 37 6.45 8.21 -13.22
CA ALA A 37 5.53 7.51 -12.32
C ALA A 37 5.55 8.10 -10.90
N VAL A 38 4.44 7.94 -10.16
CA VAL A 38 4.37 8.19 -8.71
C VAL A 38 4.10 6.86 -8.01
N ILE A 39 4.90 6.55 -7.01
CA ILE A 39 4.75 5.36 -6.18
C ILE A 39 4.18 5.80 -4.84
N TYR A 40 3.09 5.19 -4.42
CA TYR A 40 2.52 5.37 -3.09
C TYR A 40 2.85 4.13 -2.26
N VAL A 41 3.21 4.32 -1.00
CA VAL A 41 3.57 3.23 -0.07
C VAL A 41 3.08 3.51 1.35
N SER A 42 2.76 2.44 2.07
CA SER A 42 2.68 2.41 3.54
C SER A 42 3.93 1.73 4.11
N SER A 43 4.09 1.67 5.44
CA SER A 43 5.20 0.94 6.06
C SER A 43 4.83 0.15 7.30
N THR A 44 5.48 -1.00 7.46
CA THR A 44 5.34 -1.83 8.66
C THR A 44 5.89 -1.20 9.95
N SER A 45 6.56 -0.05 9.84
CA SER A 45 7.18 0.64 10.96
C SER A 45 7.30 2.15 10.77
N ASN A 46 7.35 2.86 11.89
CA ASN A 46 7.63 4.29 11.89
C ASN A 46 9.04 4.59 11.39
N GLY A 47 9.19 5.65 10.60
CA GLY A 47 10.46 5.99 10.00
C GLY A 47 10.60 7.45 9.58
N SER A 48 11.64 7.70 8.78
CA SER A 48 11.82 8.96 8.09
C SER A 48 12.52 8.77 6.76
N VAL A 49 11.97 9.40 5.72
CA VAL A 49 12.51 9.34 4.36
C VAL A 49 12.38 10.70 3.69
N GLY A 50 13.43 11.14 2.98
CA GLY A 50 13.39 12.41 2.23
C GLY A 50 13.09 13.67 3.05
N GLY A 51 13.22 13.62 4.39
CA GLY A 51 12.85 14.72 5.29
C GLY A 51 11.39 14.68 5.78
N VAL A 52 10.62 13.69 5.36
CA VAL A 52 9.30 13.35 5.89
C VAL A 52 9.50 12.39 7.07
N ASN A 53 8.87 12.66 8.21
CA ASN A 53 8.71 11.66 9.28
C ASN A 53 7.33 11.05 9.12
N PHE A 54 7.22 9.75 9.34
CA PHE A 54 5.97 9.02 9.19
C PHE A 54 5.83 7.98 10.30
N ALA A 55 4.60 7.62 10.61
CA ALA A 55 4.23 6.44 11.37
C ALA A 55 3.80 5.32 10.41
N ASP A 56 3.71 4.10 10.93
CA ASP A 56 3.22 2.93 10.19
C ASP A 56 1.79 3.14 9.63
N GLU A 57 0.98 3.95 10.30
CA GLU A 57 -0.37 4.29 9.83
C GLU A 57 -0.45 5.27 8.62
N ASP A 58 0.69 5.71 8.08
CA ASP A 58 0.76 6.78 7.09
C ASP A 58 0.96 6.27 5.65
N ILE A 59 0.40 6.97 4.66
CA ILE A 59 0.69 6.74 3.25
C ILE A 59 1.57 7.86 2.71
N LEU A 60 2.68 7.48 2.11
CA LEU A 60 3.64 8.37 1.46
C LEU A 60 3.54 8.28 -0.06
N SER A 61 4.07 9.30 -0.73
CA SER A 61 4.34 9.27 -2.17
C SER A 61 5.82 9.51 -2.46
N PHE A 62 6.30 8.86 -3.50
CA PHE A 62 7.60 9.05 -4.12
C PHE A 62 7.41 9.41 -5.60
N ASP A 63 7.81 10.62 -5.97
CA ASP A 63 7.86 11.06 -7.36
C ASP A 63 9.17 10.61 -7.99
N VAL A 64 9.09 9.62 -8.89
CA VAL A 64 10.26 9.02 -9.56
C VAL A 64 11.03 10.07 -10.39
N SER A 65 10.35 11.09 -10.92
CA SER A 65 10.96 12.11 -11.77
C SER A 65 11.87 13.05 -11.00
N THR A 66 11.48 13.38 -9.77
CA THR A 66 12.17 14.36 -8.92
C THR A 66 12.95 13.72 -7.78
N GLY A 67 12.67 12.45 -7.45
CA GLY A 67 13.18 11.78 -6.25
C GLY A 67 12.59 12.36 -4.95
N ALA A 68 11.42 13.01 -5.03
CA ALA A 68 10.82 13.71 -3.90
C ALA A 68 9.85 12.80 -3.15
N TRP A 69 9.95 12.84 -1.82
CA TRP A 69 9.03 12.19 -0.90
C TRP A 69 8.03 13.20 -0.34
N ALA A 70 6.76 12.80 -0.19
CA ALA A 70 5.73 13.61 0.44
C ALA A 70 4.73 12.76 1.22
N MET A 71 4.23 13.31 2.33
CA MET A 71 3.09 12.75 3.07
C MET A 71 1.80 12.91 2.25
N VAL A 72 1.04 11.83 2.10
CA VAL A 72 -0.26 11.84 1.38
C VAL A 72 -1.41 11.67 2.34
N TYR A 73 -1.30 10.74 3.27
CA TYR A 73 -2.29 10.46 4.31
C TYR A 73 -1.54 10.27 5.62
N ASP A 74 -1.74 11.21 6.54
CA ASP A 74 -1.37 11.05 7.95
C ASP A 74 -2.49 10.30 8.69
N GLY A 75 -2.27 9.02 9.00
CA GLY A 75 -3.24 8.15 9.67
C GLY A 75 -3.41 8.49 11.15
N THR A 76 -2.39 9.10 11.76
CA THR A 76 -2.45 9.54 13.17
C THR A 76 -3.62 10.50 13.41
N ASP A 77 -3.95 11.32 12.41
CA ASP A 77 -5.04 12.30 12.48
C ASP A 77 -6.46 11.69 12.44
N VAL A 78 -6.63 10.53 11.77
CA VAL A 78 -7.98 10.03 11.40
C VAL A 78 -8.25 8.59 11.83
N SER A 79 -7.24 7.72 11.86
CA SER A 79 -7.32 6.33 12.33
C SER A 79 -6.59 6.10 13.65
N GLY A 80 -5.85 7.06 14.19
CA GLY A 80 -5.09 6.90 15.43
C GLY A 80 -3.83 6.09 15.18
N SER A 81 -3.49 5.14 16.06
CA SER A 81 -2.30 4.29 15.92
C SER A 81 -2.63 2.89 15.38
N ASN A 82 -3.51 2.80 14.37
CA ASN A 82 -3.86 1.53 13.73
C ASN A 82 -3.26 1.53 12.33
N ASP A 83 -2.35 0.58 12.12
CA ASP A 83 -1.50 0.47 10.94
C ASP A 83 -2.33 0.27 9.67
N VAL A 84 -1.95 0.94 8.58
CA VAL A 84 -2.59 0.80 7.27
C VAL A 84 -1.98 -0.42 6.60
N ASN A 85 -2.68 -1.54 6.75
CA ASN A 85 -2.21 -2.83 6.25
C ASN A 85 -2.54 -3.04 4.75
N ALA A 86 -3.43 -2.23 4.17
CA ALA A 86 -3.69 -2.25 2.73
C ALA A 86 -4.35 -0.95 2.29
N PHE A 87 -4.04 -0.44 1.09
CA PHE A 87 -4.79 0.67 0.50
C PHE A 87 -4.96 0.59 -1.01
N ALA A 88 -5.99 1.25 -1.53
CA ALA A 88 -6.13 1.58 -2.94
C ALA A 88 -6.68 3.01 -3.11
N LEU A 89 -5.97 3.88 -3.82
CA LEU A 89 -6.43 5.21 -4.20
C LEU A 89 -7.38 5.12 -5.38
N LEU A 90 -8.50 5.83 -5.29
CA LEU A 90 -9.56 5.85 -6.28
C LEU A 90 -9.53 7.16 -7.08
N ASP A 91 -10.02 7.12 -8.32
CA ASP A 91 -10.05 8.27 -9.24
C ASP A 91 -10.81 9.49 -8.70
N ASP A 92 -11.78 9.27 -7.80
CA ASP A 92 -12.54 10.35 -7.18
C ASP A 92 -11.85 10.96 -5.95
N GLY A 93 -10.61 10.59 -5.70
CA GLY A 93 -9.76 11.11 -4.63
C GLY A 93 -10.01 10.47 -3.27
N SER A 94 -10.98 9.55 -3.15
CA SER A 94 -11.12 8.71 -1.96
C SER A 94 -10.14 7.53 -1.99
N MET A 95 -10.02 6.83 -0.87
CA MET A 95 -9.14 5.67 -0.74
C MET A 95 -9.86 4.54 -0.03
N LEU A 96 -9.61 3.31 -0.46
CA LEU A 96 -9.95 2.11 0.29
C LEU A 96 -8.80 1.76 1.23
N LEU A 97 -9.11 1.32 2.44
CA LEU A 97 -8.15 1.03 3.51
C LEU A 97 -8.55 -0.24 4.27
N SER A 98 -7.56 -1.07 4.61
CA SER A 98 -7.64 -2.10 5.65
C SER A 98 -6.67 -1.75 6.79
N PHE A 99 -6.88 -2.34 7.97
CA PHE A 99 -6.02 -2.13 9.13
C PHE A 99 -5.49 -3.47 9.67
N ASP A 100 -4.32 -3.43 10.33
CA ASP A 100 -3.65 -4.62 10.90
C ASP A 100 -4.46 -5.31 12.00
N THR A 101 -5.37 -4.56 12.62
CA THR A 101 -6.21 -5.00 13.73
C THR A 101 -7.57 -4.33 13.65
N GLY A 102 -8.58 -4.98 14.25
CA GLY A 102 -9.92 -4.41 14.36
C GLY A 102 -9.94 -3.05 15.08
N VAL A 103 -10.53 -2.04 14.42
CA VAL A 103 -10.56 -0.64 14.87
C VAL A 103 -11.99 -0.09 14.91
N THR A 104 -12.24 0.94 15.73
CA THR A 104 -13.51 1.69 15.70
C THR A 104 -13.30 3.07 15.11
N LEU A 105 -13.86 3.31 13.93
CA LEU A 105 -13.67 4.53 13.15
C LEU A 105 -14.91 5.42 13.17
N ALA A 106 -14.68 6.73 13.13
CA ALA A 106 -15.76 7.70 12.98
C ALA A 106 -16.43 7.56 11.60
N GLY A 107 -17.74 7.27 11.59
CA GLY A 107 -18.53 7.08 10.38
C GLY A 107 -18.74 5.61 9.99
N ALA A 108 -17.70 4.77 10.09
CA ALA A 108 -17.80 3.33 9.77
C ALA A 108 -18.22 2.45 10.96
N GLY A 109 -17.93 2.87 12.20
CA GLY A 109 -18.17 2.03 13.38
C GLY A 109 -17.02 1.06 13.65
N ALA A 110 -17.32 -0.08 14.27
CA ALA A 110 -16.33 -1.13 14.46
C ALA A 110 -16.12 -1.89 13.16
N VAL A 111 -14.87 -2.03 12.73
CA VAL A 111 -14.43 -2.76 11.55
C VAL A 111 -13.37 -3.76 11.97
N ASP A 112 -13.38 -4.93 11.35
CA ASP A 112 -12.40 -6.00 11.55
C ASP A 112 -11.20 -5.80 10.62
N ASP A 113 -10.08 -6.46 10.91
CA ASP A 113 -8.88 -6.52 10.04
C ASP A 113 -9.14 -7.28 8.72
N SER A 114 -10.29 -7.95 8.60
CA SER A 114 -10.81 -8.55 7.38
C SER A 114 -11.77 -7.65 6.57
N ASP A 115 -12.03 -6.42 7.03
CA ASP A 115 -12.91 -5.45 6.37
C ASP A 115 -12.13 -4.42 5.56
N ILE A 116 -12.78 -3.79 4.58
CA ILE A 116 -12.25 -2.61 3.89
C ILE A 116 -13.19 -1.44 4.14
N VAL A 117 -12.62 -0.32 4.57
CA VAL A 117 -13.32 0.96 4.66
C VAL A 117 -12.96 1.86 3.50
N ARG A 118 -13.85 2.77 3.17
CA ARG A 118 -13.56 3.89 2.28
C ARG A 118 -13.37 5.15 3.10
N PHE A 119 -12.20 5.76 2.98
CA PHE A 119 -11.94 7.09 3.50
C PHE A 119 -12.23 8.14 2.43
N ILE A 120 -13.12 9.08 2.76
CA ILE A 120 -13.50 10.19 1.92
C ILE A 120 -12.80 11.44 2.48
N PRO A 121 -11.70 11.88 1.85
CA PRO A 121 -10.94 13.00 2.37
C PRO A 121 -11.66 14.33 2.16
N THR A 122 -11.46 15.21 3.13
CA THR A 122 -11.69 16.66 3.06
C THR A 122 -10.38 17.44 3.11
N ALA A 123 -9.32 16.83 3.64
CA ALA A 123 -7.93 17.28 3.58
C ALA A 123 -7.00 16.05 3.58
N LEU A 124 -5.87 16.16 2.88
CA LEU A 124 -4.79 15.18 2.77
C LEU A 124 -3.45 15.86 3.12
N GLY A 125 -2.39 15.07 3.26
CA GLY A 125 -1.06 15.52 3.66
C GLY A 125 -0.83 15.38 5.17
N THR A 126 -0.03 16.27 5.75
CA THR A 126 0.33 16.25 7.19
C THR A 126 -0.78 16.73 8.13
N THR A 127 -1.95 17.05 7.59
CA THR A 127 -3.15 17.35 8.37
C THR A 127 -4.32 16.72 7.65
N THR A 128 -4.51 15.43 7.90
CA THR A 128 -5.54 14.63 7.24
C THR A 128 -6.87 14.84 7.93
N ALA A 129 -7.93 15.01 7.15
CA ALA A 129 -9.28 15.08 7.68
C ALA A 129 -10.26 14.47 6.69
N GLY A 130 -11.24 13.72 7.18
CA GLY A 130 -12.25 13.10 6.34
C GLY A 130 -13.21 12.24 7.14
N THR A 131 -13.93 11.37 6.44
CA THR A 131 -14.89 10.44 7.05
C THR A 131 -14.71 9.04 6.49
N PHE A 132 -14.92 8.03 7.34
CA PHE A 132 -14.93 6.64 6.92
C PHE A 132 -16.34 6.14 6.67
N GLU A 133 -16.49 5.25 5.70
CA GLU A 133 -17.65 4.39 5.53
C GLU A 133 -17.21 2.93 5.32
N LEU A 134 -17.96 1.96 5.85
CA LEU A 134 -17.69 0.55 5.59
C LEU A 134 -17.97 0.25 4.11
N TYR A 135 -16.96 -0.24 3.40
CA TYR A 135 -17.02 -0.48 1.97
C TYR A 135 -17.16 -1.97 1.64
N PHE A 136 -16.47 -2.84 2.36
CA PHE A 136 -16.53 -4.29 2.21
C PHE A 136 -16.45 -4.93 3.60
N ASP A 137 -17.38 -5.84 3.86
CA ASP A 137 -17.45 -6.63 5.10
C ASP A 137 -16.98 -8.05 4.80
N GLY A 138 -15.77 -8.39 5.22
CA GLY A 138 -15.11 -9.65 4.88
C GLY A 138 -15.82 -10.85 5.51
N SER A 139 -16.34 -10.67 6.72
CA SER A 139 -17.06 -11.71 7.46
C SER A 139 -18.31 -12.21 6.72
N ASN A 140 -19.00 -11.31 5.99
CA ASN A 140 -20.18 -11.67 5.20
C ASN A 140 -19.86 -12.54 3.98
N VAL A 141 -18.61 -12.55 3.53
CA VAL A 141 -18.15 -13.30 2.36
C VAL A 141 -17.07 -14.32 2.68
N GLY A 142 -16.86 -14.60 3.96
CA GLY A 142 -16.17 -15.80 4.45
C GLY A 142 -14.75 -15.60 4.97
N LEU A 143 -14.25 -14.37 5.04
CA LEU A 143 -13.02 -14.04 5.79
C LEU A 143 -13.40 -14.01 7.27
N THR A 144 -13.10 -15.08 8.00
CA THR A 144 -13.61 -15.31 9.38
C THR A 144 -12.57 -15.91 10.33
N ARG A 145 -11.33 -16.08 9.88
CA ARG A 145 -10.23 -16.66 10.64
C ARG A 145 -9.18 -15.59 10.89
N ASN A 146 -8.44 -15.74 11.99
CA ASN A 146 -7.40 -14.80 12.45
C ASN A 146 -6.17 -14.63 11.52
N GLY A 147 -6.20 -15.15 10.30
CA GLY A 147 -5.13 -14.94 9.33
C GLY A 147 -5.73 -14.63 7.96
N GLU A 148 -7.01 -14.27 7.93
CA GLU A 148 -7.74 -13.81 6.75
C GLU A 148 -7.84 -12.27 6.80
N ASP A 149 -6.83 -11.67 7.39
CA ASP A 149 -6.63 -10.24 7.63
C ASP A 149 -6.08 -9.66 6.32
N ILE A 150 -6.71 -8.61 5.78
CA ILE A 150 -6.38 -8.10 4.44
C ILE A 150 -5.09 -7.30 4.50
N ASP A 151 -4.07 -7.73 3.74
CA ASP A 151 -2.73 -7.09 3.66
C ASP A 151 -2.36 -6.53 2.27
N SER A 152 -3.25 -6.70 1.29
CA SER A 152 -3.18 -5.91 0.06
C SER A 152 -4.56 -5.84 -0.57
N VAL A 153 -4.82 -4.72 -1.25
CA VAL A 153 -6.03 -4.54 -2.03
C VAL A 153 -5.73 -3.70 -3.26
N ASP A 154 -6.26 -4.12 -4.40
CA ASP A 154 -6.42 -3.24 -5.55
C ASP A 154 -7.85 -3.34 -6.10
N VAL A 155 -8.30 -2.27 -6.77
CA VAL A 155 -9.66 -2.14 -7.30
C VAL A 155 -9.60 -2.02 -8.82
N LEU A 156 -10.15 -3.01 -9.51
CA LEU A 156 -10.24 -3.00 -10.96
C LEU A 156 -11.34 -2.03 -11.43
N SER A 157 -11.22 -1.51 -12.64
CA SER A 157 -12.18 -0.59 -13.28
C SER A 157 -13.62 -1.14 -13.36
N ASN A 158 -13.80 -2.46 -13.25
CA ASN A 158 -15.11 -3.10 -13.19
C ASN A 158 -15.73 -3.20 -11.78
N GLY A 159 -15.01 -2.74 -10.76
CA GLY A 159 -15.39 -2.75 -9.34
C GLY A 159 -14.96 -4.01 -8.58
N ASP A 160 -14.27 -4.95 -9.21
CA ASP A 160 -13.75 -6.12 -8.53
C ASP A 160 -12.56 -5.77 -7.66
N LEU A 161 -12.46 -6.45 -6.51
CA LEU A 161 -11.35 -6.32 -5.58
C LEU A 161 -10.37 -7.47 -5.81
N VAL A 162 -9.08 -7.18 -5.87
CA VAL A 162 -8.02 -8.20 -5.82
C VAL A 162 -7.30 -8.02 -4.49
N ILE A 163 -7.28 -9.08 -3.69
CA ILE A 163 -6.93 -9.04 -2.27
C ILE A 163 -5.89 -10.13 -1.98
N SER A 164 -4.95 -9.82 -1.08
CA SER A 164 -4.16 -10.82 -0.34
C SER A 164 -4.53 -10.80 1.14
N THR A 165 -4.10 -11.82 1.87
CA THR A 165 -4.27 -11.88 3.32
C THR A 165 -2.96 -12.25 4.01
N VAL A 166 -2.75 -11.75 5.23
CA VAL A 166 -1.54 -12.00 6.05
C VAL A 166 -1.22 -13.49 6.20
N GLY A 167 -2.25 -14.35 6.23
CA GLY A 167 -2.11 -15.79 6.29
C GLY A 167 -2.86 -16.49 5.16
N SER A 168 -3.02 -17.80 5.28
CA SER A 168 -3.81 -18.58 4.31
C SER A 168 -5.31 -18.30 4.43
N PHE A 169 -5.95 -17.97 3.31
CA PHE A 169 -7.41 -17.78 3.23
C PHE A 169 -8.18 -18.99 2.70
N SER A 170 -9.46 -19.06 3.05
CA SER A 170 -10.38 -20.10 2.62
C SER A 170 -11.82 -19.60 2.60
N VAL A 171 -12.13 -18.85 1.57
CA VAL A 171 -13.44 -18.28 1.28
C VAL A 171 -14.33 -19.24 0.47
N PRO A 172 -15.64 -18.97 0.31
CA PRO A 172 -16.50 -19.80 -0.53
C PRO A 172 -16.02 -19.84 -1.99
N GLY A 173 -15.56 -21.02 -2.42
CA GLY A 173 -15.18 -21.29 -3.81
C GLY A 173 -13.70 -21.07 -4.15
N ALA A 174 -12.90 -20.52 -3.23
CA ALA A 174 -11.46 -20.31 -3.41
C ALA A 174 -10.70 -20.48 -2.09
N SER A 175 -9.43 -20.87 -2.18
CA SER A 175 -8.51 -20.94 -1.05
C SER A 175 -7.10 -20.72 -1.58
N GLY A 176 -6.25 -20.14 -0.75
CA GLY A 176 -4.86 -19.86 -1.08
C GLY A 176 -4.01 -19.73 0.17
N ARG A 177 -2.73 -19.45 -0.04
CA ARG A 177 -1.73 -19.13 0.97
C ARG A 177 -1.57 -17.61 1.11
N ASP A 178 -0.68 -17.23 2.01
CA ASP A 178 -0.21 -15.88 2.30
C ASP A 178 0.41 -15.18 1.09
N GLU A 179 0.85 -15.93 0.07
CA GLU A 179 1.48 -15.36 -1.12
C GLU A 179 0.56 -15.39 -2.35
N ASP A 180 -0.73 -15.70 -2.16
CA ASP A 180 -1.73 -15.82 -3.21
C ASP A 180 -2.67 -14.61 -3.26
N LEU A 181 -3.09 -14.21 -4.45
CA LEU A 181 -4.12 -13.18 -4.62
C LEU A 181 -5.47 -13.82 -4.93
N VAL A 182 -6.53 -13.32 -4.30
CA VAL A 182 -7.91 -13.72 -4.54
C VAL A 182 -8.73 -12.55 -5.05
N ARG A 183 -9.52 -12.78 -6.10
CA ARG A 183 -10.41 -11.78 -6.69
C ARG A 183 -11.83 -11.95 -6.15
N PHE A 184 -12.39 -10.86 -5.64
CA PHE A 184 -13.79 -10.73 -5.29
C PHE A 184 -14.55 -9.99 -6.39
N THR A 185 -15.59 -10.62 -6.94
CA THR A 185 -16.55 -9.96 -7.82
C THR A 185 -17.79 -9.60 -7.00
N PRO A 186 -18.00 -8.32 -6.64
CA PRO A 186 -19.12 -7.92 -5.81
C PRO A 186 -20.45 -7.96 -6.56
N THR A 187 -21.49 -8.44 -5.88
CA THR A 187 -22.90 -8.20 -6.23
C THR A 187 -23.56 -7.19 -5.30
N GLY A 188 -22.91 -6.88 -4.16
CA GLY A 188 -23.27 -5.82 -3.23
C GLY A 188 -22.11 -5.56 -2.26
N LEU A 189 -21.93 -4.30 -1.87
CA LEU A 189 -20.86 -3.82 -1.00
C LEU A 189 -21.46 -3.17 0.27
N GLY A 190 -20.62 -2.88 1.26
CA GLY A 190 -20.95 -2.33 2.57
C GLY A 190 -21.31 -3.40 3.62
N ALA A 191 -22.10 -3.04 4.63
CA ALA A 191 -22.43 -3.93 5.76
C ALA A 191 -23.20 -5.22 5.40
N ALA A 192 -23.66 -5.37 4.16
CA ALA A 192 -24.31 -6.58 3.64
C ALA A 192 -23.58 -7.07 2.37
N THR A 193 -22.25 -7.07 2.42
CA THR A 193 -21.39 -7.48 1.30
C THR A 193 -21.77 -8.87 0.79
N SER A 194 -21.83 -9.00 -0.53
CA SER A 194 -22.16 -10.24 -1.23
C SER A 194 -21.46 -10.29 -2.58
N GLY A 195 -21.07 -11.47 -3.02
CA GLY A 195 -20.35 -11.65 -4.28
C GLY A 195 -19.78 -13.05 -4.40
N THR A 196 -18.80 -13.22 -5.29
CA THR A 196 -18.12 -14.49 -5.53
C THR A 196 -16.62 -14.32 -5.57
N TRP A 197 -15.92 -15.34 -5.09
CA TRP A 197 -14.46 -15.41 -5.10
C TRP A 197 -13.93 -16.27 -6.23
N ALA A 198 -12.76 -15.91 -6.75
CA ALA A 198 -11.94 -16.75 -7.61
C ALA A 198 -10.46 -16.48 -7.32
N LEU A 199 -9.64 -17.53 -7.29
CA LEU A 199 -8.19 -17.35 -7.20
C LEU A 199 -7.69 -16.55 -8.41
N HIS A 200 -6.91 -15.50 -8.16
CA HIS A 200 -6.42 -14.56 -9.15
C HIS A 200 -4.95 -14.82 -9.49
N PHE A 201 -4.13 -15.12 -8.49
CA PHE A 201 -2.71 -15.38 -8.61
C PHE A 201 -2.33 -16.44 -7.59
N ASP A 202 -1.53 -17.42 -8.02
CA ASP A 202 -0.98 -18.49 -7.18
C ASP A 202 0.53 -18.24 -7.04
N GLY A 203 0.96 -17.73 -5.89
CA GLY A 203 2.35 -17.40 -5.60
C GLY A 203 3.25 -18.63 -5.52
N SER A 204 2.69 -19.78 -5.13
CA SER A 204 3.42 -21.04 -5.05
C SER A 204 3.87 -21.51 -6.44
N ASP A 205 3.06 -21.30 -7.47
CA ASP A 205 3.42 -21.65 -8.85
C ASP A 205 4.60 -20.85 -9.42
N VAL A 206 4.87 -19.67 -8.85
CA VAL A 206 5.92 -18.76 -9.31
C VAL A 206 7.10 -18.63 -8.36
N GLY A 207 7.10 -19.38 -7.26
CA GLY A 207 8.22 -19.47 -6.33
C GLY A 207 8.24 -18.40 -5.24
N LEU A 208 7.10 -17.79 -4.93
CA LEU A 208 6.95 -16.89 -3.77
C LEU A 208 6.71 -17.65 -2.45
N SER A 209 6.75 -18.99 -2.45
CA SER A 209 6.44 -19.81 -1.28
C SER A 209 7.66 -20.44 -0.61
N GLU A 210 8.87 -19.92 -0.85
CA GLU A 210 10.11 -20.58 -0.40
C GLU A 210 10.53 -20.14 1.01
N ASN A 211 10.03 -19.02 1.52
CA ASN A 211 10.20 -18.57 2.90
C ASN A 211 9.03 -17.68 3.38
N SER A 212 8.86 -17.55 4.71
CA SER A 212 7.80 -16.75 5.34
C SER A 212 8.04 -15.23 5.29
N THR A 213 8.86 -14.75 4.36
CA THR A 213 9.07 -13.33 4.10
C THR A 213 8.78 -12.97 2.64
N GLU A 214 8.36 -13.95 1.83
CA GLU A 214 7.94 -13.77 0.44
C GLU A 214 6.43 -13.54 0.30
N ASP A 215 5.74 -13.41 1.44
CA ASP A 215 4.34 -13.01 1.56
C ASP A 215 4.10 -11.70 0.81
N ILE A 216 3.06 -11.67 -0.03
CA ILE A 216 2.74 -10.48 -0.81
C ILE A 216 2.16 -9.45 0.14
N ALA A 217 2.97 -8.44 0.43
CA ALA A 217 2.60 -7.35 1.33
C ALA A 217 2.10 -6.11 0.56
N GLY A 218 2.02 -6.14 -0.76
CA GLY A 218 1.56 -4.99 -1.53
C GLY A 218 1.28 -5.34 -2.98
N LEU A 219 0.23 -4.74 -3.53
CA LEU A 219 -0.25 -5.02 -4.87
C LEU A 219 -0.72 -3.75 -5.57
N SER A 220 -0.29 -3.58 -6.82
CA SER A 220 -0.93 -2.67 -7.77
C SER A 220 -1.00 -3.33 -9.14
N ILE A 221 -2.13 -3.18 -9.84
CA ILE A 221 -2.40 -3.80 -11.13
C ILE A 221 -2.55 -2.72 -12.20
N ASP A 222 -1.69 -2.77 -13.22
CA ASP A 222 -1.91 -1.97 -14.43
C ASP A 222 -2.88 -2.73 -15.35
N GLU A 223 -4.16 -2.34 -15.38
CA GLU A 223 -5.17 -2.96 -16.24
C GLU A 223 -4.89 -2.78 -17.75
N THR A 224 -4.03 -1.85 -18.15
CA THR A 224 -3.63 -1.63 -19.55
C THR A 224 -2.66 -2.69 -20.03
N THR A 225 -1.68 -3.05 -19.19
CA THR A 225 -0.65 -4.04 -19.53
C THR A 225 -0.95 -5.44 -18.96
N GLY A 226 -1.73 -5.51 -17.89
CA GLY A 226 -1.96 -6.68 -17.07
C GLY A 226 -0.82 -6.98 -16.09
N GLU A 227 0.13 -6.06 -15.90
CA GLU A 227 1.26 -6.24 -14.99
C GLU A 227 0.85 -6.04 -13.53
N LEU A 228 1.42 -6.86 -12.66
CA LEU A 228 1.25 -6.80 -11.21
C LEU A 228 2.55 -6.25 -10.62
N TYR A 229 2.46 -5.11 -9.94
CA TYR A 229 3.52 -4.53 -9.13
C TYR A 229 3.36 -5.05 -7.71
N LEU A 230 4.40 -5.68 -7.19
CA LEU A 230 4.38 -6.44 -5.95
C LEU A 230 5.49 -5.96 -5.02
N SER A 231 5.20 -5.91 -3.72
CA SER A 231 6.20 -5.96 -2.66
C SER A 231 6.06 -7.29 -1.91
N ALA A 232 7.10 -7.64 -1.15
CA ALA A 232 7.07 -8.76 -0.23
C ALA A 232 7.34 -8.27 1.20
N LEU A 233 6.85 -9.00 2.21
CA LEU A 233 7.03 -8.61 3.63
C LEU A 233 8.51 -8.43 4.01
N GLY A 234 9.41 -9.16 3.36
CA GLY A 234 10.85 -9.00 3.51
C GLY A 234 11.64 -9.39 2.28
N SER A 235 12.77 -10.07 2.47
CA SER A 235 13.63 -10.47 1.36
C SER A 235 12.99 -11.55 0.49
N PHE A 236 12.98 -11.30 -0.82
CA PHE A 236 12.42 -12.20 -1.80
C PHE A 236 13.43 -12.60 -2.87
N SER A 237 13.23 -13.77 -3.49
CA SER A 237 14.00 -14.21 -4.65
C SER A 237 13.16 -15.03 -5.61
N VAL A 238 12.57 -14.37 -6.62
CA VAL A 238 11.71 -15.01 -7.63
C VAL A 238 12.32 -15.02 -9.01
N ASN A 239 12.56 -16.21 -9.55
CA ASN A 239 12.91 -16.46 -10.96
C ASN A 239 13.97 -15.51 -11.56
N GLY A 240 15.00 -15.17 -10.78
CA GLY A 240 16.14 -14.33 -11.21
C GLY A 240 16.03 -12.85 -10.83
N VAL A 241 14.97 -12.45 -10.14
CA VAL A 241 14.83 -11.17 -9.45
C VAL A 241 14.93 -11.41 -7.95
N ALA A 242 15.62 -10.53 -7.24
CA ALA A 242 15.71 -10.58 -5.79
C ALA A 242 15.80 -9.15 -5.24
N GLY A 243 15.29 -8.95 -4.03
CA GLY A 243 15.23 -7.67 -3.34
C GLY A 243 14.94 -7.85 -1.86
N ASP A 244 14.70 -6.74 -1.17
CA ASP A 244 14.21 -6.69 0.21
C ASP A 244 12.80 -6.10 0.31
N GLY A 245 12.29 -5.95 1.54
CA GLY A 245 10.93 -5.48 1.77
C GLY A 245 10.69 -4.04 1.32
N ALA A 246 11.74 -3.27 1.00
CA ALA A 246 11.63 -1.92 0.46
C ALA A 246 11.59 -1.90 -1.08
N ASP A 247 11.67 -3.05 -1.75
CA ASP A 247 11.74 -3.13 -3.21
C ASP A 247 10.39 -3.51 -3.82
N ILE A 248 10.13 -2.97 -5.02
CA ILE A 248 8.99 -3.36 -5.85
C ILE A 248 9.49 -4.12 -7.07
N PHE A 249 8.82 -5.22 -7.39
CA PHE A 249 9.07 -6.03 -8.56
C PHE A 249 7.78 -6.27 -9.34
N ILE A 250 7.91 -6.57 -10.63
CA ILE A 250 6.78 -6.82 -11.52
C ILE A 250 6.66 -8.31 -11.80
N CYS A 251 5.45 -8.85 -11.68
CA CYS A 251 5.01 -10.02 -12.44
C CYS A 251 4.33 -9.52 -13.72
N ALA A 252 4.90 -9.86 -14.88
CA ALA A 252 4.21 -9.79 -16.17
C ALA A 252 3.60 -11.17 -16.47
N PRO A 253 2.28 -11.36 -16.23
CA PRO A 253 1.69 -12.68 -16.26
C PRO A 253 1.52 -13.20 -17.69
N SER A 254 1.92 -14.45 -17.90
CA SER A 254 1.50 -15.26 -19.06
C SER A 254 0.19 -16.01 -18.78
N THR A 255 -0.02 -16.41 -17.52
CA THR A 255 -1.28 -16.98 -17.02
C THR A 255 -1.52 -16.53 -15.58
N LEU A 256 -2.80 -16.34 -15.24
CA LEU A 256 -3.29 -16.02 -13.89
C LEU A 256 -4.31 -17.08 -13.44
N GLY A 257 -4.58 -17.13 -12.15
CA GLY A 257 -5.47 -18.08 -11.46
C GLY A 257 -4.72 -19.25 -10.85
N ALA A 258 -5.38 -20.41 -10.72
CA ALA A 258 -4.79 -21.62 -10.12
C ALA A 258 -3.68 -22.29 -10.95
N THR A 259 -3.24 -21.65 -12.03
CA THR A 259 -2.01 -22.01 -12.74
C THR A 259 -1.36 -20.71 -13.17
N THR A 260 -0.53 -20.16 -12.29
CA THR A 260 0.09 -18.85 -12.49
C THR A 260 1.47 -19.01 -13.14
N SER A 261 1.78 -18.11 -14.07
CA SER A 261 3.12 -18.01 -14.63
C SER A 261 3.44 -16.57 -14.99
N CYS A 262 4.62 -16.10 -14.58
CA CYS A 262 5.06 -14.72 -14.79
C CYS A 262 6.45 -14.67 -15.40
N THR A 263 6.72 -13.60 -16.14
CA THR A 263 8.08 -13.09 -16.28
C THR A 263 8.31 -12.03 -15.21
N PHE A 264 9.37 -12.16 -14.43
CA PHE A 264 9.67 -11.22 -13.35
C PHE A 264 10.73 -10.20 -13.78
N THR A 265 10.55 -8.95 -13.36
CA THR A 265 11.54 -7.88 -13.48
C THR A 265 11.56 -7.03 -12.22
N ALA A 266 12.73 -6.60 -11.76
CA ALA A 266 12.80 -5.56 -10.73
C ALA A 266 12.20 -4.25 -11.27
N PHE A 267 11.51 -3.49 -10.42
CA PHE A 267 10.87 -2.23 -10.80
C PHE A 267 11.43 -1.04 -10.05
N TRP A 268 11.49 -1.08 -8.72
CA TRP A 268 11.95 0.01 -7.89
C TRP A 268 12.77 -0.51 -6.71
N ASP A 269 13.89 0.16 -6.42
CA ASP A 269 14.80 -0.14 -5.31
C ASP A 269 14.62 0.95 -4.24
N GLY A 270 13.65 0.73 -3.34
CA GLY A 270 13.28 1.73 -2.33
C GLY A 270 14.40 1.98 -1.33
N SER A 271 15.21 0.95 -1.05
CA SER A 271 16.45 1.07 -0.27
C SER A 271 17.41 2.09 -0.88
N GLY A 272 17.57 2.08 -2.21
CA GLY A 272 18.35 3.05 -2.98
C GLY A 272 17.77 4.47 -2.98
N ASP A 273 16.45 4.61 -2.86
CA ASP A 273 15.71 5.88 -2.87
C ASP A 273 15.39 6.42 -1.46
N GLY A 274 16.06 5.87 -0.43
CA GLY A 274 16.06 6.38 0.94
C GLY A 274 15.08 5.69 1.88
N TYR A 275 14.32 4.70 1.40
CA TYR A 275 13.37 3.88 2.17
C TYR A 275 14.03 2.63 2.79
N GLY A 276 15.36 2.63 2.89
CA GLY A 276 16.11 1.47 3.36
C GLY A 276 15.96 1.22 4.86
N GLY A 277 15.66 -0.03 5.22
CA GLY A 277 15.40 -0.44 6.60
C GLY A 277 13.92 -0.52 6.97
N GLU A 278 13.04 -0.08 6.05
CA GLU A 278 11.60 -0.21 6.12
C GLU A 278 11.13 -1.38 5.24
N SER A 279 9.91 -1.88 5.48
CA SER A 279 9.20 -2.78 4.58
C SER A 279 7.92 -2.13 4.08
N ILE A 280 7.57 -2.35 2.81
CA ILE A 280 6.35 -1.90 2.16
C ILE A 280 5.27 -2.95 2.40
N ASP A 281 4.21 -2.55 3.09
CA ASP A 281 3.01 -3.34 3.44
C ASP A 281 1.72 -2.82 2.81
N ALA A 282 1.82 -1.80 1.97
CA ALA A 282 0.81 -1.50 0.97
C ALA A 282 1.46 -0.63 -0.10
N LEU A 283 1.03 -0.76 -1.36
CA LEU A 283 1.55 0.06 -2.44
C LEU A 283 0.50 0.37 -3.50
N GLN A 284 0.69 1.49 -4.19
CA GLN A 284 0.06 1.72 -5.49
C GLN A 284 1.04 2.40 -6.44
N VAL A 285 1.15 1.91 -7.66
CA VAL A 285 1.99 2.53 -8.70
C VAL A 285 1.08 3.23 -9.69
N VAL A 286 1.24 4.55 -9.83
CA VAL A 286 0.43 5.32 -10.77
C VAL A 286 1.28 5.88 -11.89
N PRO A 287 1.01 5.51 -13.16
CA PRO A 287 1.69 6.07 -14.31
C PRO A 287 1.45 7.59 -14.46
N ALA A 288 2.41 8.24 -15.10
CA ALA A 288 2.35 9.65 -15.46
C ALA A 288 1.05 10.04 -16.16
N GLY A 289 0.36 11.06 -15.64
CA GLY A 289 -0.89 11.57 -16.23
C GLY A 289 -2.14 10.74 -15.94
N ALA A 290 -2.01 9.66 -15.17
CA ALA A 290 -3.12 8.90 -14.58
C ALA A 290 -3.19 9.05 -13.05
N ALA A 291 -2.34 9.91 -12.45
CA ALA A 291 -2.38 10.22 -11.02
C ALA A 291 -3.80 10.63 -10.62
N PRO A 292 -4.40 9.98 -9.58
CA PRO A 292 -5.71 10.38 -9.10
C PRO A 292 -5.65 11.85 -8.70
N THR A 293 -6.76 12.57 -8.88
CA THR A 293 -6.87 13.95 -8.38
C THR A 293 -6.99 13.92 -6.86
N LEU A 294 -5.87 13.73 -6.18
CA LEU A 294 -5.78 13.91 -4.74
C LEU A 294 -6.03 15.39 -4.44
N LEU A 295 -6.84 15.67 -3.41
CA LEU A 295 -7.00 17.04 -2.91
C LEU A 295 -5.61 17.59 -2.60
N ASP A 296 -5.29 18.72 -3.24
CA ASP A 296 -3.95 19.27 -3.49
C ASP A 296 -2.94 19.10 -2.34
N VAL A 297 -2.20 18.00 -2.35
CA VAL A 297 -1.12 17.65 -1.40
C VAL A 297 0.11 18.57 -1.52
N ASN A 298 0.12 19.49 -2.49
CA ASN A 298 1.30 20.32 -2.78
C ASN A 298 1.03 21.82 -2.85
N SER A 299 -0.14 22.29 -2.42
CA SER A 299 -0.36 23.73 -2.23
C SER A 299 0.36 24.21 -0.97
N THR A 300 1.65 24.54 -1.10
CA THR A 300 2.22 25.56 -0.22
C THR A 300 1.31 26.80 -0.33
N PRO A 301 0.80 27.39 0.77
CA PRO A 301 0.01 28.60 0.67
C PRO A 301 0.93 29.68 0.09
N ASP A 302 0.73 29.99 -1.19
CA ASP A 302 1.39 31.10 -1.85
C ASP A 302 0.97 32.38 -1.13
N SER A 303 1.85 32.86 -0.27
CA SER A 303 1.66 34.08 0.51
C SER A 303 1.96 35.34 -0.29
N THR A 304 2.01 35.28 -1.62
CA THR A 304 2.01 36.47 -2.46
C THR A 304 0.59 36.90 -2.79
N ASP A 305 -0.13 37.36 -1.76
CA ASP A 305 -1.20 38.33 -1.99
C ASP A 305 -0.52 39.56 -2.62
N ASP A 306 -0.76 39.72 -3.93
CA ASP A 306 -0.29 40.81 -4.75
C ASP A 306 -0.68 42.13 -4.09
N VAL A 307 0.28 42.72 -3.37
CA VAL A 307 0.23 44.14 -3.01
C VAL A 307 0.36 44.90 -4.32
N VAL A 308 -0.78 45.18 -4.94
CA VAL A 308 -0.89 46.17 -6.00
C VAL A 308 -0.59 47.53 -5.39
N ASP A 309 0.66 47.98 -5.54
CA ASP A 309 1.09 49.37 -5.31
C ASP A 309 0.40 50.27 -6.34
N GLY A 310 -0.84 50.63 -6.06
CA GLY A 310 -1.58 51.66 -6.77
C GLY A 310 -1.19 53.04 -6.26
N ARG A 311 -0.09 53.59 -6.79
CA ARG A 311 0.18 55.04 -6.74
C ARG A 311 -0.32 55.70 -8.01
N ASP A 312 -1.30 56.58 -7.82
CA ASP A 312 -1.41 57.94 -8.38
C ASP A 312 -2.89 58.27 -8.64
N ASP A 313 -3.46 59.08 -7.74
CA ASP A 313 -3.99 60.41 -8.06
C ASP A 313 -5.15 60.81 -7.12
N GLU A 314 -5.03 62.05 -6.67
CA GLU A 314 -5.81 62.75 -5.66
C GLU A 314 -7.30 62.89 -6.02
N GLU A 315 -8.19 62.65 -5.06
CA GLU A 315 -9.32 63.56 -4.82
C GLU A 315 -9.87 63.42 -3.39
N GLU A 316 -9.90 64.56 -2.69
CA GLU A 316 -10.47 64.74 -1.37
C GLU A 316 -12.01 64.55 -1.38
N GLY A 317 -12.58 63.94 -0.34
CA GLY A 317 -14.04 63.98 -0.17
C GLY A 317 -14.64 63.13 0.94
N ASN A 318 -14.68 63.71 2.14
CA ASN A 318 -15.64 63.51 3.23
C ASN A 318 -15.64 62.25 4.11
N GLU A 319 -15.56 62.56 5.41
CA GLU A 319 -15.83 61.76 6.59
C GLU A 319 -17.28 61.25 6.64
N GLU A 320 -17.48 60.00 7.05
CA GLU A 320 -18.56 59.63 7.98
C GLU A 320 -18.24 58.32 8.71
N GLU A 321 -18.49 58.33 10.02
CA GLU A 321 -18.10 57.31 10.99
C GLU A 321 -18.95 56.03 10.96
N ALA A 322 -18.31 54.96 11.42
CA ALA A 322 -18.79 53.76 12.13
C ALA A 322 -20.29 53.43 12.15
N ASN A 323 -20.60 52.16 11.83
CA ASN A 323 -21.50 51.39 12.68
C ASN A 323 -21.18 49.89 12.62
N GLU A 324 -20.90 49.32 13.79
CA GLU A 324 -20.99 47.88 14.06
C GLU A 324 -22.47 47.49 14.11
N ASP A 325 -22.82 46.38 13.47
CA ASP A 325 -23.65 45.29 14.03
C ASP A 325 -24.36 44.46 12.93
N ASP A 326 -24.27 43.15 13.17
CA ASP A 326 -25.27 42.12 12.92
C ASP A 326 -25.44 41.42 11.55
N LEU A 327 -25.03 40.14 11.60
CA LEU A 327 -25.84 38.93 11.39
C LEU A 327 -26.10 38.42 9.95
N PHE A 328 -25.52 37.23 9.72
CA PHE A 328 -26.06 36.05 9.04
C PHE A 328 -27.15 36.29 7.98
N GLN A 329 -26.77 36.12 6.70
CA GLN A 329 -27.73 35.81 5.65
C GLN A 329 -27.64 34.34 5.23
N LEU A 330 -28.68 33.60 5.62
CA LEU A 330 -29.04 32.28 5.10
C LEU A 330 -29.70 32.48 3.71
N TYR A 331 -29.06 31.99 2.65
CA TYR A 331 -29.66 31.96 1.31
C TYR A 331 -30.47 30.66 1.14
N LEU A 332 -31.78 30.78 0.98
CA LEU A 332 -32.64 29.74 0.39
C LEU A 332 -32.96 30.13 -1.06
N PRO A 333 -32.85 29.23 -2.05
CA PRO A 333 -33.21 29.53 -3.43
C PRO A 333 -34.74 29.53 -3.64
N ASP A 334 -35.22 30.63 -4.23
CA ASP A 334 -36.58 30.83 -4.76
C ASP A 334 -36.71 30.06 -6.08
N VAL A 335 -37.66 29.12 -6.17
CA VAL A 335 -38.09 28.52 -7.43
C VAL A 335 -39.56 28.85 -7.62
N ARG A 336 -39.84 29.75 -8.56
CA ARG A 336 -41.20 30.06 -9.03
C ARG A 336 -41.50 29.30 -10.31
N GLU A 337 -42.66 28.64 -10.25
CA GLU A 337 -43.58 28.13 -11.29
C GLU A 337 -43.02 27.49 -12.57
#